data_AF-A3DNH7-F1
#
_entry.id   AF-A3DNH7-F1
#
_cell.length_a   1.000
_cell.length_b   1.000
_cell.length_c   1.000
_cell.angle_alpha   90.00
_cell.angle_beta   90.00
_cell.angle_gamma   90.00
#
_symmetry.space_group_name_H-M   'P 1'
#
loop_
_entity.id
_entity.type
_entity.pdbx_description
1 polymer ?
#
loop_
_entity_poly.entity_id
_entity_poly.type
_entity_poly.pdbx_seq_one_letter_code
_entity_poly.pdbx_strand_id
1 'polypeptide(L)'
;MSKNIREKRTAVTLTELIARANELREYLNILQAQIETYTSQLSELQLVKNTLEELPINTFDGLVVLDRLNTAFIPIRISENWHNNVIVNIGRNYYVKTNKEKASKIVIDRISVIRRILNDLRKQYQAALMEYNTIQQILAKIYVQSQQSQQAPQQTGAS
;
A
#
# COMPACT_ATOMS: atom_id res chain seq x y z
N MET A 1 46.16 -13.19 -26.81
CA MET A 1 44.99 -12.87 -27.67
C MET A 1 43.87 -12.35 -26.78
N SER A 2 43.60 -11.04 -26.81
CA SER A 2 42.59 -10.38 -25.97
C SER A 2 41.18 -10.54 -26.54
N LYS A 3 40.29 -11.19 -25.78
CA LYS A 3 38.85 -11.19 -26.05
C LYS A 3 38.26 -9.84 -25.64
N ASN A 4 37.98 -8.99 -26.63
CA ASN A 4 37.16 -7.79 -26.47
C ASN A 4 35.72 -8.21 -26.20
N ILE A 5 35.28 -8.10 -24.94
CA ILE A 5 33.87 -8.15 -24.57
C ILE A 5 33.29 -6.78 -24.94
N ARG A 6 32.67 -6.69 -26.12
CA ARG A 6 31.89 -5.51 -26.51
C ARG A 6 30.65 -5.47 -25.61
N GLU A 7 30.69 -4.63 -24.58
CA GLU A 7 29.51 -4.18 -23.86
C GLU A 7 28.48 -3.67 -24.87
N LYS A 8 27.37 -4.38 -24.97
CA LYS A 8 26.25 -4.02 -25.85
C LYS A 8 25.57 -2.81 -25.21
N ARG A 9 26.02 -1.61 -25.56
CA ARG A 9 25.37 -0.34 -25.18
C ARG A 9 24.01 -0.28 -25.88
N THR A 10 22.96 -0.72 -25.21
CA THR A 10 21.59 -0.57 -25.69
C THR A 10 21.25 0.92 -25.67
N ALA A 11 21.10 1.53 -26.84
CA ALA A 11 20.67 2.92 -26.97
C ALA A 11 19.18 2.98 -26.60
N VAL A 12 18.87 3.47 -25.41
CA VAL A 12 17.48 3.70 -24.98
C VAL A 12 16.98 4.99 -25.62
N THR A 13 15.86 4.94 -26.31
CA THR A 13 15.28 6.10 -26.98
C THR A 13 14.53 7.01 -26.00
N LEU A 14 14.38 8.29 -26.34
CA LEU A 14 13.58 9.23 -25.55
C LEU A 14 12.14 8.75 -25.38
N THR A 15 11.56 8.18 -26.45
CA THR A 15 10.21 7.62 -26.45
C THR A 15 10.06 6.45 -25.48
N GLU A 16 11.06 5.55 -25.42
CA GLU A 16 11.09 4.44 -24.46
C GLU A 16 11.16 4.93 -23.02
N LEU A 17 11.96 5.97 -22.74
CA LEU A 17 12.02 6.57 -21.39
C LEU A 17 10.68 7.19 -20.98
N ILE A 18 10.00 7.87 -21.89
CA ILE A 18 8.68 8.46 -21.62
C ILE A 18 7.64 7.35 -21.38
N ALA A 19 7.64 6.30 -22.21
CA ALA A 19 6.75 5.15 -22.03
C ALA A 19 6.97 4.49 -20.66
N ARG A 20 8.23 4.24 -20.29
CA ARG A 20 8.61 3.67 -18.99
C ARG A 20 8.20 4.56 -17.82
N ALA A 21 8.35 5.87 -17.94
CA ALA A 21 7.91 6.81 -16.92
C ALA A 21 6.39 6.75 -16.70
N ASN A 22 5.60 6.63 -17.78
CA ASN A 22 4.15 6.49 -17.69
C ASN A 22 3.72 5.18 -17.04
N GLU A 23 4.37 4.05 -17.41
CA GLU A 23 4.14 2.75 -16.77
C GLU A 23 4.44 2.78 -15.27
N LEU A 24 5.58 3.36 -14.88
CA LEU A 24 5.94 3.49 -13.47
C LEU A 24 4.97 4.38 -12.70
N ARG A 25 4.50 5.47 -13.30
CA ARG A 25 3.50 6.33 -12.68
C ARG A 25 2.20 5.58 -12.41
N GLU A 26 1.72 4.79 -13.38
CA GLU A 26 0.51 3.98 -13.19
C GLU A 26 0.73 2.89 -12.13
N TYR A 27 1.89 2.25 -12.15
CA TYR A 27 2.24 1.26 -11.13
C TYR A 27 2.30 1.86 -9.72
N LEU A 28 2.85 3.07 -9.57
CA LEU A 28 2.86 3.80 -8.30
C LEU A 28 1.45 4.11 -7.81
N ASN A 29 0.53 4.50 -8.70
CA ASN A 29 -0.87 4.73 -8.34
C ASN A 29 -1.54 3.45 -7.82
N ILE A 30 -1.31 2.31 -8.48
CA ILE A 30 -1.84 1.01 -8.05
C ILE A 30 -1.29 0.63 -6.68
N LEU A 31 0.03 0.75 -6.48
CA LEU A 31 0.66 0.45 -5.19
C LEU A 31 0.14 1.35 -4.08
N GLN A 32 -0.06 2.64 -4.35
CA GLN A 32 -0.62 3.59 -3.39
C GLN A 32 -2.04 3.20 -2.98
N ALA A 33 -2.91 2.89 -3.93
CA ALA A 33 -4.28 2.44 -3.65
C ALA A 33 -4.32 1.13 -2.84
N GLN A 34 -3.40 0.19 -3.10
CA GLN A 34 -3.27 -1.03 -2.30
C GLN A 34 -2.79 -0.73 -0.88
N ILE A 35 -1.80 0.15 -0.71
CA ILE A 35 -1.31 0.57 0.61
C ILE A 35 -2.43 1.19 1.43
N GLU A 36 -3.25 2.06 0.83
CA GLU A 36 -4.40 2.68 1.49
C GLU A 36 -5.43 1.63 1.92
N THR A 37 -5.78 0.72 1.02
CA THR A 37 -6.72 -0.39 1.30
C THR A 37 -6.25 -1.23 2.49
N TYR A 38 -5.00 -1.70 2.47
CA TYR A 38 -4.46 -2.52 3.56
C TYR A 38 -4.25 -1.73 4.86
N THR A 39 -4.00 -0.42 4.77
CA THR A 39 -3.90 0.45 5.96
C THR A 39 -5.25 0.60 6.64
N SER A 40 -6.33 0.79 5.87
CA SER A 40 -7.69 0.80 6.39
C SER A 40 -8.06 -0.54 7.05
N GLN A 41 -7.79 -1.67 6.39
CA GLN A 41 -8.02 -3.00 6.96
C GLN A 41 -7.22 -3.23 8.25
N LEU A 42 -5.97 -2.76 8.31
CA LEU A 42 -5.15 -2.85 9.52
C LEU A 42 -5.79 -2.08 10.67
N SER A 43 -6.28 -0.86 10.41
CA SER A 43 -6.94 -0.03 11.41
C SER A 43 -8.22 -0.69 11.95
N GLU A 44 -9.05 -1.26 11.06
CA GLU A 44 -10.25 -2.01 11.46
C GLU A 44 -9.90 -3.21 12.35
N LEU A 45 -8.89 -4.00 12.00
CA LEU A 45 -8.46 -5.14 12.83
C LEU A 45 -7.87 -4.71 14.17
N GLN A 46 -7.15 -3.58 14.21
CA GLN A 46 -6.66 -3.01 15.46
C GLN A 46 -7.81 -2.57 16.36
N LEU A 47 -8.85 -1.95 15.80
CA LEU A 47 -10.06 -1.61 16.54
C LEU A 47 -10.73 -2.87 17.12
N VAL A 48 -10.92 -3.91 16.30
CA VAL A 48 -11.49 -5.19 16.75
C VAL A 48 -10.67 -5.79 17.89
N LYS A 49 -9.34 -5.80 17.77
CA LYS A 49 -8.44 -6.28 18.83
C LYS A 49 -8.66 -5.50 20.13
N ASN A 50 -8.63 -4.17 20.06
CA ASN A 50 -8.78 -3.32 21.24
C ASN A 50 -10.16 -3.53 21.87
N THR A 51 -11.23 -3.60 21.07
CA THR A 51 -12.58 -3.90 21.55
C THR A 51 -12.61 -5.26 22.27
N LEU A 52 -12.07 -6.32 21.68
CA LEU A 52 -12.02 -7.63 22.34
C LEU A 52 -11.27 -7.59 23.67
N GLU A 53 -10.20 -6.81 23.76
CA GLU A 53 -9.37 -6.67 24.96
C GLU A 53 -10.10 -5.87 26.06
N GLU A 54 -10.70 -4.74 25.70
CA GLU A 54 -11.29 -3.75 26.61
C GLU A 54 -12.72 -4.09 27.06
N LEU A 55 -13.45 -4.93 26.33
CA LEU A 55 -14.80 -5.31 26.73
C LEU A 55 -14.82 -5.98 28.12
N PRO A 56 -15.68 -5.50 29.04
CA PRO A 56 -15.78 -6.05 30.39
C PRO A 56 -16.29 -7.49 30.33
N ILE A 57 -15.76 -8.34 31.22
CA ILE A 57 -16.13 -9.76 31.27
C ILE A 57 -17.53 -9.94 31.89
N ASN A 58 -17.87 -9.11 32.88
CA ASN A 58 -19.16 -9.16 33.57
C ASN A 58 -20.29 -8.67 32.68
N THR A 59 -21.54 -8.93 33.08
CA THR A 59 -22.72 -8.40 32.39
C THR A 59 -22.67 -6.87 32.30
N PHE A 60 -22.95 -6.32 31.11
CA PHE A 60 -22.96 -4.88 30.87
C PHE A 60 -24.00 -4.49 29.83
N ASP A 61 -24.47 -3.25 29.93
CA ASP A 61 -25.36 -2.65 28.94
C ASP A 61 -24.51 -1.93 27.87
N GLY A 62 -24.96 -2.00 26.63
CA GLY A 62 -24.27 -1.42 25.48
C GLY A 62 -25.25 -0.93 24.42
N LEU A 63 -24.72 -0.19 23.44
CA LEU A 63 -25.46 0.26 22.28
C LEU A 63 -24.86 -0.39 21.04
N VAL A 64 -25.71 -0.98 20.20
CA VAL A 64 -25.31 -1.50 18.89
C VAL A 64 -25.84 -0.58 17.82
N VAL A 65 -24.96 -0.20 16.89
CA VAL A 65 -25.31 0.59 15.73
C VAL A 65 -26.07 -0.25 14.69
N LEU A 66 -27.12 0.32 14.09
CA LEU A 66 -27.93 -0.35 13.05
C LEU A 66 -27.51 -0.02 11.62
N ASP A 67 -26.82 1.10 11.43
CA ASP A 67 -26.47 1.63 10.13
C ASP A 67 -24.99 2.04 10.07
N ARG A 68 -24.46 2.15 8.85
CA ARG A 68 -23.04 2.49 8.65
C ARG A 68 -22.69 3.93 9.00
N LEU A 69 -23.68 4.82 9.08
CA LEU A 69 -23.47 6.24 9.35
C LEU A 69 -23.62 6.57 10.84
N ASN A 70 -23.80 5.56 11.70
CA ASN A 70 -23.99 5.74 13.13
C ASN A 70 -25.18 6.63 13.49
N THR A 71 -26.27 6.52 12.73
CA THR A 71 -27.48 7.36 12.92
C THR A 71 -28.50 6.74 13.88
N ALA A 72 -28.56 5.41 13.98
CA ALA A 72 -29.50 4.71 14.84
C ALA A 72 -28.83 3.61 15.67
N PHE A 73 -29.26 3.49 16.94
CA PHE A 73 -28.72 2.55 17.92
C PHE A 73 -29.82 1.77 18.63
N ILE A 74 -29.53 0.52 19.00
CA ILE A 74 -30.40 -0.31 19.86
C ILE A 74 -29.66 -0.63 21.17
N PRO A 75 -30.31 -0.47 22.34
CA PRO A 75 -29.77 -0.92 23.60
C PRO A 75 -29.75 -2.45 23.68
N ILE A 76 -28.63 -2.98 24.15
CA ILE A 76 -28.42 -4.40 24.39
C ILE A 76 -27.86 -4.63 25.78
N ARG A 77 -28.07 -5.83 26.32
CA ARG A 77 -27.40 -6.33 27.51
C ARG A 77 -26.55 -7.53 27.14
N ILE A 78 -25.23 -7.42 27.29
CA ILE A 78 -24.28 -8.47 26.99
C ILE A 78 -24.10 -9.34 28.23
N SER A 79 -24.23 -10.65 28.06
CA SER A 79 -24.12 -11.63 29.15
C SER A 79 -22.67 -11.84 29.59
N GLU A 80 -22.47 -12.15 30.86
CA GLU A 80 -21.14 -12.44 31.45
C GLU A 80 -20.36 -13.58 30.79
N ASN A 81 -21.00 -14.44 30.00
CA ASN A 81 -20.37 -15.56 29.30
C ASN A 81 -20.02 -15.25 27.83
N TRP A 82 -20.13 -14.01 27.36
CA TRP A 82 -19.84 -13.62 25.96
C TRP A 82 -18.41 -14.01 25.54
N HIS A 83 -17.46 -13.95 26.47
CA HIS A 83 -16.06 -14.25 26.23
C HIS A 83 -15.82 -15.72 25.84
N ASN A 84 -16.78 -16.62 26.06
CA ASN A 84 -16.74 -18.01 25.61
C ASN A 84 -17.47 -18.24 24.26
N ASN A 85 -18.09 -17.19 23.71
CA ASN A 85 -19.06 -17.27 22.62
C ASN A 85 -18.79 -16.23 21.52
N VAL A 86 -17.52 -15.98 21.19
CA VAL A 86 -17.10 -15.07 20.13
C VAL A 86 -17.16 -15.78 18.78
N ILE A 87 -17.80 -15.17 17.78
CA ILE A 87 -17.84 -15.70 16.41
C ILE A 87 -16.83 -14.95 15.56
N VAL A 88 -15.94 -15.69 14.89
CA VAL A 88 -14.87 -15.11 14.07
C VAL A 88 -14.93 -15.72 12.67
N ASN A 89 -14.90 -14.87 11.64
CA ASN A 89 -14.71 -15.32 10.25
C ASN A 89 -13.31 -15.92 10.13
N ILE A 90 -13.15 -17.10 9.53
CA ILE A 90 -11.85 -17.79 9.31
C ILE A 90 -11.43 -17.87 7.83
N GLY A 91 -12.14 -17.16 6.95
CA GLY A 91 -11.91 -17.10 5.51
C GLY A 91 -13.00 -17.81 4.72
N ARG A 92 -13.12 -17.46 3.42
CA ARG A 92 -14.10 -18.04 2.47
C ARG A 92 -15.54 -18.08 3.02
N ASN A 93 -15.93 -17.06 3.79
CA ASN A 93 -17.23 -16.96 4.47
C ASN A 93 -17.54 -18.08 5.47
N TYR A 94 -16.53 -18.80 5.97
CA TYR A 94 -16.67 -19.69 7.11
C TYR A 94 -16.46 -18.94 8.42
N TYR A 95 -17.23 -19.34 9.44
CA TYR A 95 -17.21 -18.73 10.77
C TYR A 95 -17.06 -19.82 11.82
N VAL A 96 -16.29 -19.52 12.86
CA VAL A 96 -16.11 -20.41 14.00
C VAL A 96 -16.54 -19.71 15.27
N LYS A 97 -17.28 -20.42 16.12
CA LYS A 97 -17.56 -20.00 17.49
C LYS A 97 -16.41 -20.43 18.40
N THR A 98 -15.89 -19.50 19.19
CA THR A 98 -14.67 -19.67 19.98
C THR A 98 -14.68 -18.76 21.22
N ASN A 99 -13.66 -18.85 22.07
CA ASN A 99 -13.43 -17.91 23.17
C ASN A 99 -12.65 -16.64 22.75
N LYS A 100 -12.63 -15.64 23.64
CA LYS A 100 -11.95 -14.35 23.51
C LYS A 100 -10.47 -14.53 23.18
N GLU A 101 -9.77 -15.43 23.86
CA GLU A 101 -8.33 -15.63 23.70
C GLU A 101 -7.98 -16.12 22.30
N LYS A 102 -8.71 -17.14 21.81
CA LYS A 102 -8.49 -17.70 20.47
C LYS A 102 -8.99 -16.75 19.38
N ALA A 103 -10.06 -15.99 19.63
CA ALA A 103 -10.49 -14.93 18.73
C ALA A 103 -9.42 -13.84 18.59
N SER A 104 -8.88 -13.34 19.70
CA SER A 104 -7.80 -12.36 19.72
C SER A 104 -6.56 -12.88 19.01
N LYS A 105 -6.19 -14.16 19.21
CA LYS A 105 -5.08 -14.79 18.48
C LYS A 105 -5.28 -14.75 16.96
N ILE A 106 -6.47 -15.12 16.47
CA ILE A 106 -6.80 -15.07 15.04
C ILE A 106 -6.66 -13.64 14.50
N VAL A 107 -7.13 -12.63 15.24
CA VAL A 107 -7.02 -11.21 14.85
C VAL A 107 -5.56 -10.75 14.84
N ILE A 108 -4.77 -11.11 15.86
CA ILE A 108 -3.33 -10.79 15.95
C ILE A 108 -2.55 -11.40 14.79
N ASP A 109 -2.82 -12.66 14.46
CA ASP A 109 -2.17 -13.35 13.34
C ASP A 109 -2.48 -12.63 12.01
N ARG A 110 -3.72 -12.18 11.81
CA ARG A 110 -4.13 -11.39 10.64
C ARG A 110 -3.44 -10.03 10.58
N ILE A 111 -3.36 -9.32 11.70
CA ILE A 111 -2.62 -8.06 11.82
C ILE A 111 -1.15 -8.27 11.40
N SER A 112 -0.52 -9.35 11.85
CA SER A 112 0.87 -9.69 11.49
C SER A 112 1.03 -9.94 9.99
N VAL A 113 0.08 -10.64 9.36
CA VAL A 113 0.08 -10.86 7.90
C VAL A 113 -0.06 -9.53 7.14
N ILE A 114 -1.04 -8.69 7.50
CA ILE A 114 -1.28 -7.42 6.81
C ILE A 114 -0.09 -6.45 6.99
N ARG A 115 0.54 -6.42 8.18
CA ARG A 115 1.75 -5.62 8.39
C ARG A 115 2.90 -6.05 7.47
N ARG A 116 3.07 -7.36 7.24
CA ARG A 116 4.06 -7.87 6.30
C ARG A 116 3.75 -7.42 4.87
N ILE A 117 2.50 -7.59 4.43
CA ILE A 117 2.04 -7.13 3.11
C ILE A 117 2.29 -5.64 2.93
N LEU A 118 1.90 -4.80 3.90
CA LEU A 118 2.12 -3.35 3.86
C LEU A 118 3.60 -2.98 3.77
N ASN A 119 4.47 -3.66 4.53
CA ASN A 119 5.90 -3.42 4.47
C ASN A 119 6.47 -3.75 3.08
N ASP A 120 6.02 -4.84 2.46
CA ASP A 120 6.49 -5.25 1.13
C ASP A 120 5.95 -4.31 0.04
N LEU A 121 4.68 -3.89 0.11
CA LEU A 121 4.12 -2.88 -0.79
C LEU A 121 4.85 -1.55 -0.68
N ARG A 122 5.16 -1.08 0.53
CA ARG A 122 5.92 0.15 0.74
C ARG A 122 7.33 0.06 0.17
N LYS A 123 8.02 -1.08 0.33
CA LYS A 123 9.34 -1.29 -0.29
C LYS A 123 9.24 -1.23 -1.82
N GLN A 124 8.25 -1.89 -2.41
CA GLN A 124 8.02 -1.86 -3.85
C GLN A 124 7.71 -0.43 -4.35
N TYR A 125 6.88 0.31 -3.61
CA TYR A 125 6.55 1.70 -3.92
C TYR A 125 7.80 2.58 -3.90
N GLN A 126 8.65 2.47 -2.86
CA GLN A 126 9.89 3.23 -2.77
C GLN A 126 10.86 2.89 -3.91
N ALA A 127 10.98 1.61 -4.26
CA ALA A 127 11.82 1.18 -5.39
C ALA A 127 11.34 1.78 -6.72
N ALA A 128 10.03 1.68 -7.00
CA ALA A 128 9.43 2.25 -8.21
C ALA A 128 9.54 3.78 -8.25
N LEU A 129 9.41 4.45 -7.11
CA LEU A 129 9.52 5.90 -7.00
C LEU A 129 10.96 6.37 -7.29
N MET A 130 11.97 5.65 -6.79
CA MET A 130 13.37 5.94 -7.10
C MET A 130 13.68 5.78 -8.59
N GLU A 131 13.17 4.71 -9.22
CA GLU A 131 13.32 4.49 -10.67
C GLU A 131 12.65 5.62 -11.47
N TYR A 132 11.40 5.95 -11.13
CA TYR A 132 10.66 7.03 -11.76
C TYR A 132 11.40 8.37 -11.66
N ASN A 133 11.88 8.73 -10.47
CA ASN A 133 12.63 9.98 -10.25
C ASN A 133 13.94 10.01 -11.05
N THR A 134 14.62 8.88 -11.19
CA THR A 134 15.83 8.77 -12.02
C THR A 134 15.52 9.05 -13.48
N ILE A 135 14.44 8.47 -14.01
CA ILE A 135 13.99 8.74 -15.38
C ILE A 135 13.63 10.22 -15.56
N GLN A 136 12.91 10.83 -14.61
CA GLN A 136 12.57 12.26 -14.67
C GLN A 136 13.83 13.14 -14.73
N GLN A 137 14.86 12.82 -13.95
CA GLN A 137 16.14 13.54 -13.98
C GLN A 137 16.86 13.40 -15.33
N ILE A 138 16.82 12.20 -15.95
CA ILE A 138 17.40 11.96 -17.27
C ILE A 138 16.66 12.79 -18.33
N LEU A 139 15.32 12.75 -18.32
CA LEU A 139 14.49 13.52 -19.24
C LEU A 139 14.75 15.03 -19.13
N ALA A 140 14.88 15.55 -17.91
CA ALA A 140 15.21 16.95 -17.66
C ALA A 140 16.59 17.34 -18.24
N LYS A 141 17.61 16.48 -18.08
CA LYS A 141 18.95 16.70 -18.66
C LYS A 141 18.92 16.73 -20.19
N ILE A 142 18.20 15.80 -20.81
CA ILE A 142 18.04 15.74 -22.28
C ILE A 142 17.36 17.02 -22.78
N TYR A 143 16.31 17.47 -22.09
CA TYR A 143 15.60 18.70 -22.44
C TYR A 143 16.51 19.94 -22.42
N VAL A 144 17.28 20.15 -21.36
CA VAL A 144 18.22 21.29 -21.25
C VAL A 144 19.29 21.25 -22.34
N GLN A 145 19.86 20.06 -22.64
CA GLN A 145 20.85 19.91 -23.72
C GLN A 145 20.26 20.22 -25.09
N SER A 146 19.01 19.83 -25.34
CA SER A 146 18.32 20.12 -26.61
C SER A 146 18.08 21.63 -26.80
N GLN A 147 17.77 22.37 -25.73
CA GLN A 147 17.59 23.83 -25.79
C GLN A 147 18.90 24.57 -26.05
N GLN A 148 19.99 24.20 -25.37
CA GLN A 148 21.30 24.82 -25.57
C GLN A 148 21.83 24.62 -27.00
N SER A 149 21.55 23.45 -27.60
CA SER A 149 21.94 23.14 -28.98
C SER A 149 21.17 23.95 -30.04
N GLN A 150 19.98 24.46 -29.70
CA GLN A 150 19.15 25.28 -30.59
C GLN A 150 19.43 26.79 -30.48
N GLN A 151 20.14 27.23 -29.42
CA GLN A 151 20.41 28.64 -29.13
C GLN A 151 21.81 29.13 -29.51
N ALA A 152 22.64 28.35 -30.23
CA ALA A 152 23.92 28.81 -30.75
C ALA A 152 23.77 29.34 -32.19
N PRO A 153 23.77 30.68 -32.45
CA PRO A 153 23.79 31.22 -33.80
C PRO A 153 25.21 31.19 -34.36
N GLN A 154 25.27 30.86 -35.65
CA GLN A 154 26.38 31.01 -36.58
C GLN A 154 27.25 32.26 -36.29
N GLN A 155 28.47 32.06 -35.78
CA GLN A 155 29.57 33.01 -35.94
C GLN A 155 30.78 32.26 -36.49
N THR A 156 30.77 31.98 -37.79
CA THR A 156 31.98 31.76 -38.59
C THR A 156 31.57 31.92 -40.05
N GLY A 157 31.92 33.07 -40.65
CA GLY A 157 31.74 33.26 -42.09
C GLY A 157 31.57 34.70 -42.54
N ALA A 158 32.59 35.54 -42.36
CA ALA A 158 32.91 36.63 -43.29
C ALA A 158 34.33 37.11 -42.97
N SER A 159 35.29 36.63 -43.77
CA SER A 159 36.62 37.23 -43.94
C SER A 159 36.57 38.24 -45.08
#